data_AF-A0A2N2NIV4-F1
#
_entry.id   AF-A0A2N2NIV4-F1
#
_cell.length_a   1.000
_cell.length_b   1.000
_cell.length_c   1.000
_cell.angle_alpha   90.00
_cell.angle_beta   90.00
_cell.angle_gamma   90.00
#
_symmetry.space_group_name_H-M   'P 1'
#
loop_
_entity.id
_entity.type
_entity.pdbx_description
1 polymer ?
#
loop_
_entity_poly.entity_id
_entity_poly.type
_entity_poly.pdbx_seq_one_letter_code
_entity_poly.pdbx_strand_id
1 'polypeptide(L)'
;MRRFLLGIIIIVLFLTVSLPVQAQSEITIEEMQVKIWPEYDQPSVLVINNIFLSGDVKFPARINFNIPVSAGTPHSVAVRELDGQLYLLDYDMTTSGEWNKLSFTSPYADIWIEYYDSSLDLEKALRNYEFKWVGEYVVKNLLIEVQQPITATNMTFKESMGQARIGSDGFTYFTNEVGEIKANTKITLNLEYTKTDNTLSSSMTVPVQPVTPLTEDTIQGKTSFAQIVPFIIAGVGLAMLVIGVLWYMNKQKEILPKSRQRHVSNKRMPTHQEGDSIFCHRCGRRADSGDVFCRSCGTKLKTEE
;
A
#
# COMPACT_ATOMS: atom_id res chain seq x y z
N MET A 1 -25.95 -10.86 78.54
CA MET A 1 -26.40 -11.71 77.41
C MET A 1 -26.80 -10.92 76.16
N ARG A 2 -27.74 -9.96 76.22
CA ARG A 2 -28.20 -9.19 75.03
C ARG A 2 -27.11 -8.40 74.28
N ARG A 3 -26.12 -7.86 74.99
CA ARG A 3 -24.95 -7.15 74.40
C ARG A 3 -23.93 -8.09 73.74
N PHE A 4 -23.85 -9.33 74.22
CA PHE A 4 -22.95 -10.35 73.68
C PHE A 4 -23.54 -10.99 72.40
N LEU A 5 -24.87 -11.21 72.40
CA LEU A 5 -25.62 -11.61 71.21
C LEU A 5 -25.54 -10.56 70.09
N LEU A 6 -25.66 -9.27 70.42
CA LEU A 6 -25.51 -8.18 69.45
C LEU A 6 -24.11 -8.14 68.82
N GLY A 7 -23.06 -8.39 69.62
CA GLY A 7 -21.69 -8.50 69.10
C GLY A 7 -21.53 -9.65 68.11
N ILE A 8 -22.06 -10.83 68.43
CA ILE A 8 -22.00 -12.01 67.55
C ILE A 8 -22.77 -11.77 66.25
N ILE A 9 -23.95 -11.13 66.31
CA ILE A 9 -24.75 -10.83 65.11
C ILE A 9 -24.02 -9.86 64.19
N ILE A 10 -23.35 -8.84 64.74
CA ILE A 10 -22.57 -7.87 63.93
C ILE A 10 -21.36 -8.55 63.28
N ILE A 11 -20.68 -9.46 63.99
CA ILE A 11 -19.53 -10.20 63.46
C ILE A 11 -19.97 -11.15 62.34
N VAL A 12 -21.09 -11.85 62.51
CA VAL A 12 -21.67 -12.72 61.46
C VAL A 12 -22.11 -11.91 60.24
N LEU A 13 -22.66 -10.70 60.44
CA LEU A 13 -23.08 -9.82 59.34
C LEU A 13 -21.87 -9.29 58.52
N PHE A 14 -20.73 -9.04 59.17
CA PHE A 14 -19.49 -8.65 58.49
C PHE A 14 -18.82 -9.81 57.73
N LEU A 15 -18.97 -11.05 58.20
CA LEU A 15 -18.45 -12.26 57.53
C LEU A 15 -19.27 -12.65 56.27
N THR A 16 -20.47 -12.10 56.08
CA THR A 16 -21.31 -12.38 54.90
C THR A 16 -21.16 -11.40 53.75
N VAL A 17 -20.33 -10.35 53.88
CA VAL A 17 -20.05 -9.42 52.78
C VAL A 17 -18.92 -9.98 51.93
N SER A 18 -19.22 -11.02 51.14
CA SER A 18 -18.39 -11.42 50.01
C SER A 18 -18.53 -10.36 48.91
N LEU A 19 -17.63 -9.38 48.91
CA LEU A 19 -17.46 -8.50 47.77
C LEU A 19 -17.19 -9.39 46.54
N PRO A 20 -17.91 -9.22 45.43
CA PRO A 20 -17.57 -9.93 44.20
C PRO A 20 -16.19 -9.44 43.78
N VAL A 21 -15.16 -10.25 44.05
CA VAL A 21 -13.90 -10.16 43.32
C VAL A 21 -14.28 -10.46 41.88
N GLN A 22 -14.34 -9.44 41.03
CA GLN A 22 -14.42 -9.68 39.60
C GLN A 22 -13.19 -10.50 39.24
N ALA A 23 -13.39 -11.78 38.98
CA ALA A 23 -12.41 -12.57 38.26
C ALA A 23 -12.21 -11.86 36.92
N GLN A 24 -11.07 -11.17 36.78
CA GLN A 24 -10.63 -10.67 35.50
C GLN A 24 -10.59 -11.90 34.57
N SER A 25 -11.36 -11.86 33.48
CA SER A 25 -11.35 -12.95 32.50
C SER A 25 -9.90 -13.26 32.16
N GLU A 26 -9.52 -14.53 32.27
CA GLU A 26 -8.15 -14.96 32.03
C GLU A 26 -7.75 -14.55 30.61
N ILE A 27 -6.80 -13.62 30.50
CA ILE A 27 -6.31 -13.14 29.22
C ILE A 27 -5.48 -14.27 28.62
N THR A 28 -5.90 -14.75 27.46
CA THR A 28 -5.17 -15.73 26.67
C THR A 28 -4.82 -15.10 25.33
N ILE A 29 -3.57 -15.25 24.91
CA ILE A 29 -3.11 -14.85 23.60
C ILE A 29 -3.27 -16.06 22.67
N GLU A 30 -4.03 -15.90 21.60
CA GLU A 30 -4.21 -16.95 20.59
C GLU A 30 -2.93 -17.08 19.74
N GLU A 31 -2.44 -15.95 19.25
CA GLU A 31 -1.23 -15.89 18.43
C GLU A 31 -0.36 -14.70 18.86
N MET A 32 0.94 -14.94 18.96
CA MET A 32 1.92 -13.88 19.14
C MET A 32 3.04 -14.07 18.12
N GLN A 33 3.28 -13.04 17.31
CA GLN A 33 4.44 -12.99 16.42
C GLN A 33 5.41 -11.93 16.95
N VAL A 34 6.62 -12.37 17.27
CA VAL A 34 7.74 -11.50 17.61
C VAL A 34 8.66 -11.40 16.40
N LYS A 35 8.80 -10.22 15.84
CA LYS A 35 9.74 -9.92 14.76
C LYS A 35 10.94 -9.17 15.33
N ILE A 36 12.13 -9.64 15.03
CA ILE A 36 13.39 -9.09 15.53
C ILE A 36 14.23 -8.69 14.33
N TRP A 37 14.39 -7.39 14.11
CA TRP A 37 15.08 -6.82 12.97
C TRP A 37 16.29 -5.98 13.44
N PRO A 38 17.48 -6.59 13.56
CA PRO A 38 18.70 -5.87 13.88
C PRO A 38 19.08 -4.90 12.76
N GLU A 39 19.57 -3.71 13.12
CA GLU A 39 20.10 -2.72 12.17
C GLU A 39 19.14 -2.47 10.98
N TYR A 40 17.83 -2.42 11.25
CA TYR A 40 16.81 -2.24 10.21
C TYR A 40 16.81 -0.80 9.70
N ASP A 41 16.46 0.15 10.56
CA ASP A 41 16.36 1.59 10.27
C ASP A 41 17.05 2.46 11.32
N GLN A 42 17.58 1.84 12.37
CA GLN A 42 18.38 2.46 13.42
C GLN A 42 19.55 1.54 13.81
N PRO A 43 20.64 2.07 14.39
CA PRO A 43 21.74 1.28 14.95
C PRO A 43 21.32 0.64 16.29
N SER A 44 20.32 -0.22 16.24
CA SER A 44 19.70 -0.93 17.36
C SER A 44 18.93 -2.14 16.82
N VAL A 45 18.19 -2.85 17.67
CA VAL A 45 17.29 -3.92 17.24
C VAL A 45 15.85 -3.45 17.32
N LEU A 46 15.17 -3.40 16.17
CA LEU A 46 13.73 -3.17 16.10
C LEU A 46 13.01 -4.48 16.48
N VAL A 47 12.18 -4.42 17.52
CA VAL A 47 11.35 -5.54 17.94
C VAL A 47 9.89 -5.17 17.80
N ILE A 48 9.15 -5.96 17.02
CA ILE A 48 7.72 -5.79 16.76
C ILE A 48 7.00 -7.00 17.34
N ASN A 49 5.99 -6.75 18.17
CA ASN A 49 5.14 -7.77 18.77
C ASN A 49 3.73 -7.58 18.23
N ASN A 50 3.30 -8.53 17.41
CA ASN A 50 1.92 -8.63 16.97
C ASN A 50 1.23 -9.64 17.87
N ILE A 51 0.19 -9.20 18.58
CA ILE A 51 -0.49 -10.00 19.58
C ILE A 51 -1.95 -10.08 19.18
N PHE A 52 -2.45 -11.29 19.00
CA PHE A 52 -3.86 -11.56 18.75
C PHE A 52 -4.47 -12.27 19.97
N LEU A 53 -5.33 -11.57 20.70
CA LEU A 53 -6.03 -12.12 21.85
C LEU A 53 -7.09 -13.14 21.43
N SER A 54 -7.31 -14.15 22.27
CA SER A 54 -8.32 -15.18 22.01
C SER A 54 -9.74 -14.60 22.01
N GLY A 55 -10.64 -15.21 21.24
CA GLY A 55 -12.05 -14.80 21.13
C GLY A 55 -12.85 -14.91 22.43
N ASP A 56 -12.30 -15.62 23.44
CA ASP A 56 -12.88 -15.74 24.77
C ASP A 56 -12.59 -14.52 25.67
N VAL A 57 -11.66 -13.64 25.26
CA VAL A 57 -11.33 -12.41 26.00
C VAL A 57 -12.45 -11.39 25.87
N LYS A 58 -12.88 -10.84 27.01
CA LYS A 58 -13.88 -9.76 27.05
C LYS A 58 -13.21 -8.41 26.88
N PHE A 59 -13.71 -7.63 25.93
CA PHE A 59 -13.23 -6.27 25.64
C PHE A 59 -14.13 -5.19 26.27
N PRO A 60 -13.57 -4.03 26.68
CA PRO A 60 -12.14 -3.70 26.65
C PRO A 60 -11.34 -4.49 27.70
N ALA A 61 -10.13 -4.93 27.32
CA ALA A 61 -9.26 -5.75 28.17
C ALA A 61 -8.06 -4.93 28.63
N ARG A 62 -7.75 -4.95 29.94
CA ARG A 62 -6.54 -4.35 30.49
C ARG A 62 -5.38 -5.34 30.41
N ILE A 63 -4.30 -4.93 29.75
CA ILE A 63 -3.17 -5.80 29.38
C ILE A 63 -1.88 -5.22 29.94
N ASN A 64 -1.01 -6.11 30.42
CA ASN A 64 0.35 -5.80 30.79
C ASN A 64 1.32 -6.41 29.78
N PHE A 65 2.32 -5.64 29.34
CA PHE A 65 3.36 -6.14 28.46
C PHE A 65 4.74 -5.69 28.94
N ASN A 66 5.68 -6.61 29.01
CA ASN A 66 7.05 -6.30 29.45
C ASN A 66 7.96 -6.06 28.25
N ILE A 67 8.65 -4.93 28.26
CA ILE A 67 9.79 -4.64 27.37
C ILE A 67 11.07 -4.49 28.19
N PRO A 68 12.26 -4.81 27.65
CA PRO A 68 13.52 -4.61 28.35
C PRO A 68 13.73 -3.14 28.74
N VAL A 69 14.39 -2.87 29.86
CA VAL A 69 14.75 -1.48 30.25
C VAL A 69 15.64 -0.80 29.21
N SER A 70 16.49 -1.56 28.49
CA SER A 70 17.32 -1.07 27.38
C SER A 70 16.50 -0.53 26.20
N ALA A 71 15.21 -0.84 26.13
CA ALA A 71 14.30 -0.30 25.12
C ALA A 71 13.80 1.11 25.45
N GLY A 72 13.93 1.57 26.71
CA GLY A 72 13.37 2.84 27.15
C GLY A 72 11.85 2.88 26.99
N THR A 73 11.35 3.90 26.29
CA THR A 73 9.93 4.02 25.90
C THR A 73 9.66 3.28 24.60
N PRO A 74 8.53 2.56 24.46
CA PRO A 74 8.16 1.94 23.19
C PRO A 74 8.01 2.99 22.09
N HIS A 75 8.31 2.61 20.85
CA HIS A 75 8.05 3.43 19.67
C HIS A 75 6.55 3.51 19.38
N SER A 76 5.83 2.39 19.57
CA SER A 76 4.39 2.31 19.36
C SER A 76 3.74 1.31 20.31
N VAL A 77 2.58 1.67 20.84
CA VAL A 77 1.62 0.77 21.47
C VAL A 77 0.28 1.08 20.83
N ALA A 78 -0.25 0.15 20.04
CA ALA A 78 -1.39 0.39 19.17
C ALA A 78 -2.30 -0.83 19.06
N VAL A 79 -3.49 -0.62 18.51
CA VAL A 79 -4.43 -1.67 18.10
C VAL A 79 -4.72 -1.56 16.62
N ARG A 80 -4.96 -2.70 15.99
CA ARG A 80 -5.50 -2.74 14.63
C ARG A 80 -7.02 -2.81 14.67
N GLU A 81 -7.67 -1.86 14.01
CA GLU A 81 -9.12 -1.83 13.87
C GLU A 81 -9.59 -2.56 12.61
N LEU A 82 -10.92 -2.57 12.40
CA LEU A 82 -11.56 -3.28 11.28
C LEU A 82 -11.14 -2.74 9.89
N ASP A 83 -10.66 -1.50 9.82
CA ASP A 83 -10.14 -0.89 8.60
C ASP A 83 -8.67 -1.29 8.29
N GLY A 84 -8.06 -2.09 9.18
CA GLY A 84 -6.69 -2.56 9.08
C GLY A 84 -5.64 -1.54 9.51
N GLN A 85 -6.03 -0.34 9.94
CA GLN A 85 -5.12 0.71 10.39
C GLN A 85 -4.73 0.54 11.85
N LEU A 86 -3.56 1.09 12.22
CA LEU A 86 -3.07 1.11 13.60
C LEU A 86 -3.47 2.40 14.30
N TYR A 87 -4.05 2.27 15.48
CA TYR A 87 -4.46 3.38 16.35
C TYR A 87 -3.70 3.30 17.67
N LEU A 88 -3.00 4.38 18.02
CA LEU A 88 -2.21 4.46 19.24
C LEU A 88 -3.10 4.37 20.49
N LEU A 89 -2.62 3.62 21.48
CA LEU A 89 -3.22 3.52 22.80
C LEU A 89 -2.41 4.32 23.82
N ASP A 90 -3.11 4.93 24.76
CA ASP A 90 -2.50 5.42 25.99
C ASP A 90 -2.04 4.23 26.86
N TYR A 91 -0.90 4.40 27.51
CA TYR A 91 -0.33 3.40 28.41
C TYR A 91 0.33 4.04 29.63
N ASP A 92 0.26 3.34 30.74
CA ASP A 92 1.12 3.59 31.90
C ASP A 92 2.39 2.74 31.77
N MET A 93 3.53 3.25 32.24
CA MET A 93 4.78 2.51 32.27
C MET A 93 5.36 2.50 33.68
N THR A 94 5.73 1.31 34.16
CA THR A 94 6.39 1.12 35.46
C THR A 94 7.63 0.27 35.30
N THR A 95 8.75 0.69 35.88
CA THR A 95 10.00 -0.06 35.84
C THR A 95 10.11 -1.00 37.04
N SER A 96 10.46 -2.25 36.80
CA SER A 96 10.66 -3.28 37.83
C SER A 96 11.80 -4.21 37.44
N GLY A 97 12.97 -4.04 38.05
CA GLY A 97 14.16 -4.82 37.73
C GLY A 97 14.66 -4.52 36.31
N GLU A 98 14.78 -5.55 35.48
CA GLU A 98 15.24 -5.45 34.08
C GLU A 98 14.11 -5.12 33.09
N TRP A 99 12.89 -4.91 33.57
CA TRP A 99 11.70 -4.74 32.73
C TRP A 99 11.02 -3.39 32.93
N ASN A 100 10.61 -2.78 31.83
CA ASN A 100 9.57 -1.77 31.78
C ASN A 100 8.24 -2.47 31.46
N LYS A 101 7.30 -2.42 32.40
CA LYS A 101 5.96 -2.95 32.24
C LYS A 101 5.04 -1.85 31.72
N LEU A 102 4.51 -2.08 30.53
CA LEU A 102 3.46 -1.30 29.88
C LEU A 102 2.11 -1.81 30.36
N SER A 103 1.22 -0.92 30.79
CA SER A 103 -0.15 -1.24 31.18
C SER A 103 -1.11 -0.38 30.37
N PHE A 104 -1.95 -1.00 29.54
CA PHE A 104 -2.87 -0.31 28.63
C PHE A 104 -4.22 -1.04 28.56
N THR A 105 -5.23 -0.37 28.01
CA THR A 105 -6.56 -0.95 27.81
C THR A 105 -6.82 -1.09 26.32
N SER A 106 -6.97 -2.33 25.84
CA SER A 106 -7.26 -2.61 24.44
C SER A 106 -8.76 -2.82 24.23
N PRO A 107 -9.40 -2.08 23.31
CA PRO A 107 -10.78 -2.35 22.88
C PRO A 107 -10.88 -3.51 21.87
N TYR A 108 -9.76 -3.95 21.27
CA TYR A 108 -9.73 -4.96 20.21
C TYR A 108 -8.68 -6.06 20.47
N ALA A 109 -8.77 -7.15 19.70
CA ALA A 109 -7.92 -8.32 19.88
C ALA A 109 -6.53 -8.21 19.22
N ASP A 110 -6.39 -7.44 18.14
CA ASP A 110 -5.13 -7.27 17.39
C ASP A 110 -4.35 -6.06 17.93
N ILE A 111 -3.23 -6.33 18.60
CA ILE A 111 -2.39 -5.36 19.30
C ILE A 111 -1.01 -5.35 18.67
N TRP A 112 -0.47 -4.15 18.48
CA TRP A 112 0.85 -3.89 17.93
C TRP A 112 1.72 -3.17 18.96
N ILE A 113 2.85 -3.77 19.33
CA ILE A 113 3.83 -3.13 20.22
C ILE A 113 5.20 -3.15 19.55
N GLU A 114 5.79 -1.97 19.43
CA GLU A 114 7.06 -1.76 18.75
C GLU A 114 8.03 -1.02 19.65
N TYR A 115 9.28 -1.47 19.71
CA TYR A 115 10.34 -0.80 20.45
C TYR A 115 11.72 -1.08 19.86
N TYR A 116 12.69 -0.23 20.21
CA TYR A 116 14.08 -0.38 19.81
C TYR A 116 14.94 -0.79 21.00
N ASP A 117 15.57 -1.96 20.92
CA ASP A 117 16.49 -2.43 21.95
C ASP A 117 17.93 -2.01 21.62
N SER A 118 18.53 -1.23 22.52
CA SER A 118 19.88 -0.69 22.38
C SER A 118 20.99 -1.65 22.85
N SER A 119 20.66 -2.89 23.25
CA SER A 119 21.64 -3.83 23.80
C SER A 119 22.53 -4.53 22.76
N LEU A 120 22.40 -4.21 21.47
CA LEU A 120 23.24 -4.73 20.40
C LEU A 120 24.65 -4.16 20.49
N ASP A 121 25.67 -5.03 20.55
CA ASP A 121 27.08 -4.60 20.52
C ASP A 121 27.46 -4.17 19.10
N LEU A 122 27.58 -2.86 18.90
CA LEU A 122 27.96 -2.23 17.63
C LEU A 122 29.44 -1.84 17.54
N GLU A 123 30.27 -2.16 18.52
CA GLU A 123 31.69 -1.77 18.51
C GLU A 123 32.55 -2.69 17.62
N LYS A 124 32.11 -3.94 17.43
CA LYS A 124 32.88 -4.98 16.72
C LYS A 124 32.15 -5.48 15.50
N ALA A 125 32.91 -5.93 14.49
CA ALA A 125 32.32 -6.55 13.31
C ALA A 125 31.47 -7.80 13.64
N LEU A 126 31.79 -8.49 14.74
CA LEU A 126 30.95 -9.54 15.30
C LEU A 126 29.87 -8.93 16.18
N ARG A 127 28.62 -8.95 15.69
CA ARG A 127 27.44 -8.44 16.38
C ARG A 127 26.80 -9.55 17.19
N ASN A 128 26.46 -9.25 18.43
CA ASN A 128 25.81 -10.18 19.35
C ASN A 128 24.57 -9.53 19.93
N TYR A 129 23.47 -10.28 19.99
CA TYR A 129 22.23 -9.85 20.59
C TYR A 129 21.53 -11.00 21.32
N GLU A 130 20.96 -10.69 22.48
CA GLU A 130 20.18 -11.61 23.29
C GLU A 130 18.78 -11.01 23.46
N PHE A 131 17.81 -11.53 22.71
CA PHE A 131 16.41 -11.21 22.92
C PHE A 131 15.93 -11.90 24.19
N LYS A 132 15.27 -11.14 25.07
CA LYS A 132 14.61 -11.67 26.28
C LYS A 132 13.17 -11.21 26.29
N TRP A 133 12.28 -12.11 26.67
CA TRP A 133 10.90 -11.76 26.96
C TRP A 133 10.31 -12.64 28.06
N VAL A 134 9.45 -12.04 28.88
CA VAL A 134 8.67 -12.73 29.93
C VAL A 134 7.20 -12.31 29.83
N GLY A 135 6.38 -13.26 29.41
CA GLY A 135 4.93 -13.05 29.24
C GLY A 135 4.15 -13.40 30.51
N GLU A 136 3.19 -12.56 30.90
CA GLU A 136 2.28 -12.83 32.04
C GLU A 136 1.14 -13.78 31.66
N TYR A 137 0.93 -14.03 30.36
CA TYR A 137 -0.22 -14.75 29.80
C TYR A 137 0.17 -16.04 29.11
N VAL A 138 -0.80 -16.96 29.00
CA VAL A 138 -0.67 -18.12 28.10
C VAL A 138 -0.70 -17.62 26.66
N VAL A 139 0.20 -18.12 25.82
CA VAL A 139 0.19 -17.92 24.37
C VAL A 139 0.03 -19.28 23.71
N LYS A 140 -1.04 -19.49 22.93
CA LYS A 140 -1.28 -20.78 22.27
C LYS A 140 -0.33 -21.03 21.11
N ASN A 141 0.01 -19.98 20.37
CA ASN A 141 0.96 -20.08 19.26
C ASN A 141 1.93 -18.89 19.26
N LEU A 142 3.17 -19.12 19.68
CA LEU A 142 4.26 -18.16 19.58
C LEU A 142 5.10 -18.45 18.32
N LEU A 143 5.28 -17.41 17.51
CA LEU A 143 6.17 -17.38 16.36
C LEU A 143 7.27 -16.35 16.60
N ILE A 144 8.53 -16.75 16.43
CA ILE A 144 9.66 -15.82 16.41
C ILE A 144 10.23 -15.76 15.00
N GLU A 145 10.34 -14.56 14.47
CA GLU A 145 10.92 -14.26 13.17
C GLU A 145 12.10 -13.31 13.35
N VAL A 146 13.23 -13.64 12.73
CA VAL A 146 14.42 -12.80 12.74
C VAL A 146 14.79 -12.46 11.31
N GLN A 147 14.97 -11.17 11.05
CA GLN A 147 15.52 -10.70 9.78
C GLN A 147 17.04 -10.65 9.88
N GLN A 148 17.73 -11.21 8.88
CA GLN A 148 19.16 -10.96 8.70
C GLN A 148 19.36 -9.52 8.17
N PRO A 149 20.20 -8.69 8.82
CA PRO A 149 20.50 -7.36 8.32
C PRO A 149 21.14 -7.44 6.93
N ILE A 150 20.97 -6.40 6.11
CA ILE A 150 21.74 -6.31 4.87
C ILE A 150 23.23 -6.26 5.16
N THR A 151 24.02 -6.75 4.20
CA THR A 151 25.49 -6.90 4.27
C THR A 151 26.00 -7.80 5.40
N ALA A 152 25.15 -8.25 6.32
CA ALA A 152 25.51 -9.25 7.33
C ALA A 152 25.75 -10.61 6.70
N THR A 153 26.67 -11.36 7.30
CA THR A 153 27.03 -12.73 6.93
C THR A 153 27.15 -13.60 8.17
N ASN A 154 27.17 -14.92 7.99
CA ASN A 154 27.36 -15.90 9.07
C ASN A 154 26.35 -15.72 10.22
N MET A 155 25.08 -15.43 9.90
CA MET A 155 24.04 -15.35 10.92
C MET A 155 23.80 -16.72 11.55
N THR A 156 23.90 -16.80 12.86
CA THR A 156 23.70 -18.03 13.62
C THR A 156 22.86 -17.78 14.86
N PHE A 157 22.27 -18.86 15.37
CA PHE A 157 21.38 -18.85 16.52
C PHE A 157 21.79 -19.96 17.46
N LYS A 158 21.72 -19.69 18.78
CA LYS A 158 21.91 -20.74 19.78
C LYS A 158 20.70 -21.66 19.86
N GLU A 159 19.51 -21.06 19.81
CA GLU A 159 18.24 -21.76 19.73
C GLU A 159 17.97 -22.20 18.28
N SER A 160 17.26 -23.32 18.12
CA SER A 160 16.92 -23.82 16.79
C SER A 160 16.01 -22.84 16.06
N MET A 161 16.46 -22.32 14.93
CA MET A 161 15.64 -21.57 13.98
C MET A 161 15.42 -22.41 12.71
N GLY A 162 14.35 -22.12 11.98
CA GLY A 162 14.11 -22.69 10.67
C GLY A 162 15.21 -22.33 9.66
N GLN A 163 15.16 -22.98 8.49
CA GLN A 163 16.06 -22.65 7.39
C GLN A 163 15.86 -21.21 6.92
N ALA A 164 16.93 -20.58 6.44
CA ALA A 164 16.89 -19.26 5.82
C ALA A 164 15.87 -19.23 4.67
N ARG A 165 15.01 -18.22 4.65
CA ARG A 165 14.03 -17.98 3.58
C ARG A 165 14.13 -16.54 3.09
N ILE A 166 14.08 -16.35 1.77
CA ILE A 166 14.04 -15.02 1.19
C ILE A 166 12.58 -14.53 1.22
N GLY A 167 12.34 -13.40 1.87
CA GLY A 167 11.05 -12.71 1.91
C GLY A 167 10.70 -12.05 0.59
N SER A 168 9.45 -11.60 0.44
CA SER A 168 9.00 -10.88 -0.76
C SER A 168 9.68 -9.52 -0.96
N ASP A 169 10.25 -8.97 0.11
CA ASP A 169 11.07 -7.75 0.12
C ASP A 169 12.55 -8.02 -0.20
N GLY A 170 12.93 -9.29 -0.43
CA GLY A 170 14.31 -9.67 -0.74
C GLY A 170 15.23 -9.81 0.48
N PHE A 171 14.75 -9.59 1.71
CA PHE A 171 15.53 -9.88 2.90
C PHE A 171 15.52 -11.37 3.24
N THR A 172 16.50 -11.81 4.03
CA THR A 172 16.55 -13.19 4.52
C THR A 172 15.96 -13.27 5.93
N TYR A 173 15.06 -14.22 6.14
CA TYR A 173 14.36 -14.46 7.39
C TYR A 173 14.62 -15.86 7.93
N PHE A 174 14.65 -15.95 9.25
CA PHE A 174 14.69 -17.20 10.01
C PHE A 174 13.48 -17.24 10.93
N THR A 175 12.75 -18.35 10.94
CA THR A 175 11.50 -18.45 11.68
C THR A 175 11.51 -19.67 12.60
N ASN A 176 11.04 -19.51 13.82
CA ASN A 176 10.80 -20.59 14.78
C ASN A 176 9.36 -20.56 15.26
N GLU A 177 8.64 -21.65 14.97
CA GLU A 177 7.31 -21.93 15.51
C GLU A 177 7.47 -22.53 16.91
N VAL A 178 7.58 -21.66 17.91
CA VAL A 178 7.78 -22.07 19.32
C VAL A 178 6.55 -22.83 19.85
N GLY A 179 5.36 -22.48 19.36
CA GLY A 179 4.10 -23.10 19.74
C GLY A 179 3.57 -22.58 21.08
N GLU A 180 2.92 -23.45 21.86
CA GLU A 180 2.29 -23.06 23.11
C GLU A 180 3.31 -22.74 24.21
N ILE A 181 3.13 -21.60 24.88
CA ILE A 181 3.89 -21.21 26.05
C ILE A 181 2.97 -20.87 27.21
N LYS A 182 3.34 -21.32 28.40
CA LYS A 182 2.57 -21.09 29.62
C LYS A 182 2.83 -19.68 30.15
N ALA A 183 1.87 -19.14 30.90
CA ALA A 183 2.04 -17.90 31.64
C ALA A 183 3.31 -17.92 32.50
N ASN A 184 4.00 -16.77 32.56
CA ASN A 184 5.26 -16.54 33.29
C ASN A 184 6.47 -17.34 32.78
N THR A 185 6.40 -17.87 31.54
CA THR A 185 7.54 -18.51 30.90
C THR A 185 8.51 -17.44 30.37
N LYS A 186 9.81 -17.66 30.60
CA LYS A 186 10.87 -16.83 30.03
C LYS A 186 11.29 -17.38 28.67
N ILE A 187 11.36 -16.52 27.68
CA ILE A 187 11.85 -16.81 26.34
C ILE A 187 13.17 -16.06 26.14
N THR A 188 14.13 -16.74 25.54
CA THR A 188 15.44 -16.17 25.21
C THR A 188 15.83 -16.64 23.82
N LEU A 189 16.39 -15.74 23.02
CA LEU A 189 16.99 -16.05 21.72
C LEU A 189 18.33 -15.33 21.61
N ASN A 190 19.39 -16.10 21.41
CA ASN A 190 20.73 -15.57 21.19
C ASN A 190 21.07 -15.67 19.71
N LEU A 191 21.42 -14.53 19.12
CA LEU A 191 21.83 -14.44 17.73
C LEU A 191 23.18 -13.74 17.59
N GLU A 192 23.95 -14.20 16.62
CA GLU A 192 25.26 -13.65 16.24
C GLU A 192 25.31 -13.50 14.73
N TYR A 193 25.94 -12.43 14.25
CA TYR A 193 26.23 -12.24 12.83
C TYR A 193 27.45 -11.35 12.64
N THR A 194 28.09 -11.45 11.48
CA THR A 194 29.22 -10.59 11.11
C THR A 194 28.78 -9.49 10.16
N LYS A 195 29.05 -8.23 10.52
CA LYS A 195 28.77 -7.04 9.70
C LYS A 195 29.85 -5.98 9.92
N THR A 196 30.47 -5.51 8.84
CA THR A 196 31.66 -4.63 8.89
C THR A 196 31.37 -3.16 8.61
N ASP A 197 30.11 -2.82 8.32
CA ASP A 197 29.65 -1.47 7.99
C ASP A 197 28.40 -1.10 8.81
N ASN A 198 27.96 0.15 8.71
CA ASN A 198 26.77 0.67 9.42
C ASN A 198 25.55 0.86 8.49
N THR A 199 25.52 0.17 7.34
CA THR A 199 24.40 0.26 6.40
C THR A 199 23.17 -0.40 7.02
N LEU A 200 22.03 0.29 6.95
CA LEU A 200 20.78 -0.14 7.55
C LEU A 200 19.90 -0.86 6.52
N SER A 201 19.19 -1.91 6.90
CA SER A 201 18.38 -2.71 5.97
C SER A 201 17.32 -1.90 5.21
N SER A 202 16.71 -0.92 5.86
CA SER A 202 15.71 -0.02 5.28
C SER A 202 16.25 0.88 4.17
N SER A 203 17.58 1.01 4.04
CA SER A 203 18.22 1.74 2.93
C SER A 203 18.24 0.96 1.61
N MET A 204 17.90 -0.34 1.64
CA MET A 204 17.83 -1.16 0.44
C MET A 204 16.59 -0.81 -0.39
N THR A 205 16.82 -0.30 -1.61
CA THR A 205 15.76 -0.15 -2.61
C THR A 205 15.40 -1.53 -3.18
N VAL A 206 14.21 -2.05 -2.84
CA VAL A 206 13.66 -3.25 -3.47
C VAL A 206 13.33 -2.90 -4.94
N PRO A 207 13.89 -3.60 -5.94
CA PRO A 207 13.49 -3.40 -7.33
C PRO A 207 12.03 -3.88 -7.48
N VAL A 208 11.10 -2.94 -7.70
CA VAL A 208 9.71 -3.29 -8.00
C VAL A 208 9.68 -3.94 -9.39
N GLN A 209 9.41 -5.24 -9.42
CA GLN A 209 9.08 -5.92 -10.67
C GLN A 209 7.65 -5.51 -11.06
N PRO A 210 7.41 -5.02 -12.29
CA PRO A 210 6.06 -4.71 -12.72
C PRO A 210 5.23 -6.00 -12.73
N VAL A 211 4.06 -5.97 -12.10
CA VAL A 211 3.13 -7.12 -11.96
C VAL A 211 2.63 -7.61 -13.33
N THR A 212 2.80 -6.79 -14.36
CA THR A 212 2.62 -7.14 -15.76
C THR A 212 3.95 -6.96 -16.49
N PRO A 213 4.53 -8.00 -17.10
CA PRO A 213 5.57 -7.77 -18.09
C PRO A 213 4.98 -6.84 -19.15
N LEU A 214 5.74 -5.83 -19.57
CA LEU A 214 5.43 -5.06 -20.77
C LEU A 214 5.58 -6.01 -21.96
N THR A 215 4.60 -6.88 -22.19
CA THR A 215 4.40 -7.50 -23.49
C THR A 215 4.12 -6.37 -24.46
N GLU A 216 5.00 -6.19 -25.44
CA GLU A 216 4.91 -5.16 -26.48
C GLU A 216 3.56 -5.18 -27.24
N ASP A 217 2.79 -6.25 -27.09
CA ASP A 217 1.54 -6.52 -27.81
C ASP A 217 0.30 -5.80 -27.28
N THR A 218 0.35 -5.02 -26.19
CA THR A 218 -0.86 -4.33 -25.70
C THR A 218 -0.62 -2.94 -25.12
N ILE A 219 0.16 -2.11 -25.81
CA ILE A 219 0.01 -0.66 -25.64
C ILE A 219 -1.21 -0.22 -26.45
N GLN A 220 -2.36 -0.06 -25.78
CA GLN A 220 -3.51 0.62 -26.37
C GLN A 220 -3.08 2.05 -26.77
N GLY A 221 -3.06 2.31 -28.08
CA GLY A 221 -2.69 3.62 -28.65
C GLY A 221 -1.54 3.62 -29.65
N LYS A 222 -0.85 2.49 -29.89
CA LYS A 222 0.09 2.36 -31.01
C LYS A 222 -0.60 1.65 -32.19
N THR A 223 -0.98 2.38 -33.23
CA THR A 223 -1.39 1.76 -34.50
C THR A 223 -0.15 1.13 -35.15
N SER A 224 -0.09 -0.20 -35.17
CA SER A 224 0.98 -0.91 -35.88
C SER A 224 0.91 -0.58 -37.38
N PHE A 225 2.05 -0.36 -38.04
CA PHE A 225 2.13 -0.12 -39.48
C PHE A 225 1.42 -1.23 -40.28
N ALA A 226 1.45 -2.47 -39.79
CA ALA A 226 0.76 -3.61 -40.38
C ALA A 226 -0.77 -3.43 -40.44
N GLN A 227 -1.36 -2.65 -39.53
CA GLN A 227 -2.80 -2.38 -39.48
C GLN A 227 -3.24 -1.31 -40.50
N ILE A 228 -2.30 -0.46 -40.95
CA ILE A 228 -2.54 0.60 -41.95
C ILE A 228 -2.34 0.07 -43.38
N VAL A 229 -1.47 -0.95 -43.56
CA VAL A 229 -1.14 -1.56 -44.87
C VAL A 229 -2.37 -1.94 -45.71
N PRO A 230 -3.43 -2.60 -45.19
CA PRO A 230 -4.60 -2.96 -45.99
C PRO A 230 -5.31 -1.75 -46.60
N PHE A 231 -5.38 -0.63 -45.86
CA PHE A 231 -6.01 0.60 -46.33
C PHE A 231 -5.16 1.29 -47.40
N ILE A 232 -3.84 1.24 -47.28
CA ILE A 232 -2.92 1.74 -48.32
C ILE A 232 -3.11 0.91 -49.60
N ILE A 233 -3.12 -0.42 -49.49
CA ILE A 233 -3.34 -1.32 -50.64
C ILE A 233 -4.70 -1.05 -51.28
N ALA A 234 -5.76 -0.92 -50.48
CA ALA A 234 -7.09 -0.60 -50.96
C ALA A 234 -7.13 0.78 -51.65
N GLY A 235 -6.48 1.80 -51.08
CA GLY A 235 -6.38 3.13 -51.66
C GLY A 235 -5.62 3.16 -52.98
N VAL A 236 -4.49 2.46 -53.07
CA VAL A 236 -3.71 2.31 -54.32
C VAL A 236 -4.52 1.55 -55.37
N GLY A 237 -5.21 0.47 -54.98
CA GLY A 237 -6.10 -0.28 -55.87
C GLY A 237 -7.23 0.58 -56.43
N LEU A 238 -7.89 1.37 -55.58
CA LEU A 238 -8.94 2.31 -56.00
C LEU A 238 -8.37 3.37 -56.96
N ALA A 239 -7.21 3.94 -56.65
CA ALA A 239 -6.56 4.94 -57.49
C ALA A 239 -6.24 4.37 -58.89
N MET A 240 -5.71 3.15 -58.97
CA MET A 240 -5.46 2.49 -60.26
C MET A 240 -6.74 2.25 -61.06
N LEU A 241 -7.84 1.85 -60.40
CA LEU A 241 -9.14 1.70 -61.08
C LEU A 241 -9.66 3.03 -61.62
N VAL A 242 -9.60 4.11 -60.82
CA VAL A 242 -10.03 5.44 -61.26
C VAL A 242 -9.18 5.92 -62.44
N ILE A 243 -7.85 5.77 -62.35
CA ILE A 243 -6.94 6.13 -63.45
C ILE A 243 -7.26 5.30 -64.70
N GLY A 244 -7.49 3.99 -64.55
CA GLY A 244 -7.87 3.10 -65.66
C GLY A 244 -9.18 3.51 -66.34
N VAL A 245 -10.21 3.86 -65.55
CA VAL A 245 -11.50 4.35 -66.05
C VAL A 245 -11.33 5.69 -66.76
N LEU A 246 -10.60 6.64 -66.17
CA LEU A 246 -10.34 7.94 -66.79
C LEU A 246 -9.57 7.79 -68.11
N TRP A 247 -8.57 6.91 -68.15
CA TRP A 247 -7.80 6.62 -69.37
C TRP A 247 -8.69 6.00 -70.46
N TYR A 248 -9.54 5.03 -70.09
CA TYR A 248 -10.49 4.40 -71.01
C TYR A 248 -11.51 5.41 -71.57
N MET A 249 -12.11 6.24 -70.71
CA MET A 249 -13.05 7.28 -71.13
C MET A 249 -12.39 8.33 -72.03
N ASN A 250 -11.12 8.67 -71.81
CA ASN A 250 -10.40 9.59 -72.68
C ASN A 250 -10.14 8.99 -74.07
N LYS A 251 -9.94 7.66 -74.15
CA LYS A 251 -9.84 6.92 -75.42
C LYS A 251 -11.17 6.85 -76.18
N GLN A 252 -12.29 6.90 -75.47
CA GLN A 252 -13.63 6.85 -76.06
C GLN A 252 -14.11 8.20 -76.62
N LYS A 253 -13.48 9.32 -76.23
CA LYS A 253 -13.79 10.67 -76.75
C LYS A 253 -13.27 10.93 -78.17
N GLU A 254 -12.46 10.04 -78.74
CA GLU A 254 -12.07 10.09 -80.16
C GLU A 254 -13.03 9.31 -81.08
N ILE A 255 -14.00 8.59 -80.51
CA ILE A 255 -14.94 7.75 -81.26
C ILE A 255 -16.37 8.09 -80.79
N LEU A 256 -16.92 9.23 -81.22
CA LEU A 256 -18.29 9.41 -81.75
C LEU A 256 -18.72 10.90 -81.85
N PRO A 257 -19.46 11.28 -82.91
CA PRO A 257 -19.62 12.65 -83.38
C PRO A 257 -20.67 13.49 -82.62
N LYS A 258 -20.42 14.81 -82.59
CA LYS A 258 -21.26 15.84 -81.95
C LYS A 258 -22.55 16.07 -82.76
N SER A 259 -23.65 15.45 -82.34
CA SER A 259 -24.99 15.68 -82.89
C SER A 259 -25.79 16.71 -82.08
N ARG A 260 -26.54 17.52 -82.82
CA ARG A 260 -27.26 18.73 -82.47
C ARG A 260 -28.56 18.49 -81.68
N GLN A 261 -28.88 19.48 -80.84
CA GLN A 261 -30.20 20.09 -80.59
C GLN A 261 -31.38 19.21 -80.12
N ARG A 262 -32.01 19.60 -79.00
CA ARG A 262 -33.22 20.46 -79.01
C ARG A 262 -33.67 20.85 -77.60
N HIS A 263 -34.10 22.11 -77.51
CA HIS A 263 -34.88 22.74 -76.43
C HIS A 263 -36.18 22.00 -76.12
N VAL A 264 -36.58 21.96 -74.84
CA VAL A 264 -37.93 22.37 -74.38
C VAL A 264 -37.85 22.99 -72.98
N SER A 265 -38.57 24.10 -72.86
CA SER A 265 -38.84 25.01 -71.73
C SER A 265 -39.59 24.36 -70.56
N ASN A 266 -39.37 24.77 -69.30
CA ASN A 266 -40.22 25.77 -68.62
C ASN A 266 -39.90 26.00 -67.12
N LYS A 267 -40.12 27.27 -66.71
CA LYS A 267 -40.45 27.83 -65.37
C LYS A 267 -39.38 28.09 -64.28
N ARG A 268 -38.97 29.38 -64.26
CA ARG A 268 -39.01 30.39 -63.16
C ARG A 268 -38.41 30.00 -61.79
N MET A 269 -37.19 30.49 -61.48
CA MET A 269 -36.84 31.70 -60.66
C MET A 269 -36.55 31.33 -59.19
N PRO A 270 -35.73 32.09 -58.42
CA PRO A 270 -34.90 33.23 -58.76
C PRO A 270 -33.43 33.14 -58.30
N THR A 271 -32.65 34.03 -58.91
CA THR A 271 -31.29 34.48 -58.61
C THR A 271 -31.17 35.14 -57.23
N HIS A 272 -30.10 34.82 -56.49
CA HIS A 272 -29.40 35.74 -55.57
C HIS A 272 -27.91 35.36 -55.65
N GLN A 273 -27.17 36.04 -56.52
CA GLN A 273 -26.24 37.13 -56.20
C GLN A 273 -25.09 36.71 -55.27
N GLU A 274 -23.96 36.44 -55.93
CA GLU A 274 -22.59 36.51 -55.43
C GLU A 274 -22.38 37.75 -54.56
N GLY A 275 -22.19 37.52 -53.26
CA GLY A 275 -21.75 38.52 -52.29
C GLY A 275 -20.25 38.36 -52.02
N ASP A 276 -19.53 39.46 -52.21
CA ASP A 276 -18.09 39.63 -52.05
C ASP A 276 -17.60 39.09 -50.69
N SER A 277 -16.56 38.25 -50.70
CA SER A 277 -16.08 37.56 -49.49
C SER A 277 -15.09 38.41 -48.72
N ILE A 278 -15.49 38.93 -47.56
CA ILE A 278 -14.63 39.70 -46.65
C ILE A 278 -13.80 38.73 -45.79
N PHE A 279 -12.51 39.02 -45.60
CA PHE A 279 -11.61 38.23 -44.75
C PHE A 279 -11.02 39.04 -43.60
N CYS A 280 -10.80 38.40 -42.45
CA CYS A 280 -10.20 39.04 -41.29
C CYS A 280 -8.70 39.29 -41.51
N HIS A 281 -8.28 40.57 -41.47
CA HIS A 281 -6.88 40.97 -41.62
C HIS A 281 -5.94 40.42 -40.53
N ARG A 282 -6.45 39.97 -39.38
CA ARG A 282 -5.63 39.47 -38.27
C ARG A 282 -5.45 37.95 -38.28
N CYS A 283 -6.51 37.19 -38.60
CA CYS A 283 -6.48 35.73 -38.51
C CYS A 283 -6.74 35.01 -39.85
N GLY A 284 -7.01 35.76 -40.93
CA GLY A 284 -7.19 35.23 -42.29
C GLY A 284 -8.50 34.48 -42.55
N ARG A 285 -9.36 34.30 -41.54
CA ARG A 285 -10.65 33.61 -41.72
C ARG A 285 -11.69 34.51 -42.42
N ARG A 286 -12.51 33.88 -43.26
CA ARG A 286 -13.64 34.53 -43.94
C ARG A 286 -14.69 34.97 -42.91
N ALA A 287 -15.23 36.16 -43.13
CA ALA A 287 -16.38 36.68 -42.42
C ALA A 287 -17.60 36.68 -43.36
N ASP A 288 -18.79 36.57 -42.78
CA ASP A 288 -20.04 36.70 -43.52
C ASP A 288 -20.38 38.18 -43.76
N SER A 289 -21.15 38.45 -44.82
CA SER A 289 -21.60 39.80 -45.14
C SER A 289 -22.47 40.36 -43.99
N GLY A 290 -22.01 41.46 -43.37
CA GLY A 290 -22.68 42.13 -42.25
C GLY A 290 -22.00 42.00 -40.88
N ASP A 291 -20.96 41.17 -40.74
CA ASP A 291 -20.21 41.05 -39.49
C ASP A 291 -19.32 42.28 -39.23
N VAL A 292 -19.48 42.94 -38.08
CA VAL A 292 -18.62 44.07 -37.64
C VAL A 292 -17.34 43.58 -36.95
N PHE A 293 -17.39 42.40 -36.34
CA PHE A 293 -16.26 41.78 -35.63
C PHE A 293 -16.07 40.33 -36.10
N CYS A 294 -14.81 39.89 -36.19
CA CYS A 294 -14.50 38.52 -36.55
C CYS A 294 -14.95 37.55 -35.45
N ARG A 295 -15.85 36.61 -35.77
CA ARG A 295 -16.35 35.62 -34.82
C ARG A 295 -15.28 34.68 -34.27
N SER A 296 -14.18 34.48 -34.99
CA SER A 296 -13.10 33.58 -34.55
C SER A 296 -12.09 34.24 -33.59
N CYS A 297 -11.82 35.55 -33.71
CA CYS A 297 -10.78 36.21 -32.92
C CYS A 297 -11.21 37.53 -32.26
N GLY A 298 -12.46 37.94 -32.42
CA GLY A 298 -13.04 39.15 -31.83
C GLY A 298 -12.53 40.47 -32.42
N THR A 299 -11.66 40.46 -33.42
CA THR A 299 -11.09 41.70 -33.99
C THR A 299 -12.10 42.39 -34.91
N LYS A 300 -12.24 43.72 -34.79
CA LYS A 300 -13.14 44.53 -35.64
C LYS A 300 -12.73 44.40 -37.11
N LEU A 301 -13.67 44.05 -37.97
CA LEU A 301 -13.44 43.96 -39.41
C LEU A 301 -13.44 45.38 -40.00
N LYS A 302 -12.56 45.61 -40.98
CA LYS A 302 -12.57 46.85 -41.75
C LYS A 302 -13.50 46.60 -42.94
N THR A 303 -14.76 46.95 -42.79
CA THR A 303 -15.69 47.10 -43.92
C THR A 303 -15.47 48.51 -44.46
N GLU A 304 -15.02 48.64 -45.71
CA GLU A 304 -15.08 49.93 -46.42
C GLU A 304 -16.57 50.25 -46.62
N GLU A 305 -16.99 51.45 -46.23
CA GLU A 305 -18.30 52.01 -46.58
C GLU A 305 -18.30 52.44 -48.06
#